data_AF-A0A6A7BR27-F1
#
_entry.id   AF-A0A6A7BR27-F1
#
_cell.length_a   1.000
_cell.length_b   1.000
_cell.length_c   1.000
_cell.angle_alpha   90.00
_cell.angle_beta   90.00
_cell.angle_gamma   90.00
#
_symmetry.space_group_name_H-M   'P 1'
#
loop_
_entity.id
_entity.type
_entity.pdbx_description
1 polymer ?
#
loop_
_entity_poly.entity_id
_entity_poly.type
_entity_poly.pdbx_seq_one_letter_code
_entity_poly.pdbx_strand_id
1 'polypeptide(L)'
;LVDLARLPNAAHLDRIYPQTVAVDVLVAIITISATKTVTLRRRTPEVEMDIVEVLFGDETRSGFTVSFWLAPPNSARGKDGDVQQLRKTLGELRAGDLVLVRNIALHTWKGLVCGQSLARRWARNSTMLINLVDRPTVSESLLLKWERVKTWRDAFVG
;
A
#
# COMPACT_ATOMS: atom_id res chain seq x y z
N LEU A 1 4.45 -13.57 3.42
CA LEU A 1 3.53 -12.68 2.66
C LEU A 1 2.16 -13.30 2.65
N VAL A 2 1.13 -12.47 2.52
CA VAL A 2 -0.27 -12.92 2.44
C VAL A 2 -0.78 -12.73 1.01
N ASP A 3 -1.50 -13.72 0.49
CA ASP A 3 -2.22 -13.61 -0.78
C ASP A 3 -3.46 -12.72 -0.61
N LEU A 4 -3.82 -11.93 -1.62
CA LEU A 4 -4.94 -10.99 -1.50
C LEU A 4 -6.29 -11.68 -1.26
N ALA A 5 -6.49 -12.90 -1.75
CA ALA A 5 -7.68 -13.70 -1.47
C ALA A 5 -7.79 -14.17 -0.01
N ARG A 6 -6.67 -14.17 0.74
CA ARG A 6 -6.60 -14.63 2.14
C ARG A 6 -6.71 -13.50 3.15
N LEU A 7 -6.89 -12.26 2.69
CA LEU A 7 -7.15 -11.14 3.59
C LEU A 7 -8.45 -11.38 4.38
N PRO A 8 -8.51 -10.99 5.66
CA PRO A 8 -9.75 -11.07 6.44
C PRO A 8 -10.86 -10.26 5.76
N ASN A 9 -12.09 -10.72 5.89
CA ASN A 9 -13.24 -9.99 5.36
C ASN A 9 -13.58 -8.75 6.22
N ALA A 10 -14.41 -7.86 5.66
CA ALA A 10 -14.83 -6.62 6.31
C ALA A 10 -15.49 -6.86 7.68
N ALA A 11 -16.40 -7.84 7.77
CA ALA A 11 -17.09 -8.16 9.02
C ALA A 11 -16.13 -8.58 10.15
N HIS A 12 -15.06 -9.30 9.81
CA HIS A 12 -14.01 -9.63 10.76
C HIS A 12 -13.24 -8.39 11.22
N LEU A 13 -12.81 -7.54 10.29
CA LEU A 13 -12.08 -6.30 10.62
C LEU A 13 -12.91 -5.35 11.49
N ASP A 14 -14.20 -5.22 11.20
CA ASP A 14 -15.12 -4.39 11.98
C ASP A 14 -15.30 -4.93 13.40
N ARG A 15 -15.33 -6.27 13.56
CA ARG A 15 -15.49 -6.93 14.87
C ARG A 15 -14.29 -6.73 15.79
N ILE A 16 -13.08 -6.68 15.25
CA ILE A 16 -11.84 -6.56 16.05
C ILE A 16 -11.45 -5.11 16.31
N TYR A 17 -12.16 -4.13 15.73
CA TYR A 17 -11.92 -2.71 15.97
C TYR A 17 -11.96 -2.39 17.48
N PRO A 18 -11.00 -1.60 18.03
CA PRO A 18 -10.00 -0.78 17.34
C PRO A 18 -8.68 -1.49 16.98
N GLN A 19 -8.57 -2.81 17.15
CA GLN A 19 -7.36 -3.55 16.78
C GLN A 19 -7.20 -3.56 15.25
N THR A 20 -6.04 -3.09 14.77
CA THR A 20 -5.70 -3.06 13.34
C THR A 20 -4.87 -4.28 12.95
N VAL A 21 -5.22 -4.91 11.83
CA VAL A 21 -4.38 -5.94 11.20
C VAL A 21 -3.42 -5.27 10.22
N ALA A 22 -2.12 -5.58 10.33
CA ALA A 22 -1.11 -5.15 9.37
C ALA A 22 -0.61 -6.34 8.55
N VAL A 23 -0.46 -6.17 7.24
CA VAL A 23 -0.04 -7.23 6.32
C VAL A 23 1.12 -6.81 5.42
N ASP A 24 1.88 -7.81 4.97
CA ASP A 24 2.90 -7.70 3.93
C ASP A 24 2.44 -8.49 2.69
N VAL A 25 2.40 -7.83 1.53
CA VAL A 25 1.90 -8.39 0.26
C VAL A 25 2.88 -8.15 -0.88
N LEU A 26 2.97 -9.12 -1.81
CA LEU A 26 3.65 -8.95 -3.11
C LEU A 26 2.57 -8.96 -4.18
N VAL A 27 2.49 -7.88 -4.92
CA VAL A 27 1.37 -7.54 -5.80
C VAL A 27 1.88 -6.78 -7.01
N ALA A 28 1.12 -6.81 -8.09
CA ALA A 28 1.34 -5.91 -9.22
C ALA A 28 0.42 -4.68 -9.13
N ILE A 29 0.92 -3.56 -9.63
CA ILE A 29 0.17 -2.31 -9.74
C ILE A 29 -0.76 -2.39 -10.95
N ILE A 30 -2.06 -2.23 -10.71
CA ILE A 30 -3.06 -2.11 -11.76
C ILE A 30 -3.17 -0.65 -12.18
N THR A 31 -3.38 0.26 -11.23
CA THR A 31 -3.46 1.70 -11.48
C THR A 31 -2.94 2.51 -10.30
N ILE A 32 -2.47 3.72 -10.59
CA ILE A 32 -2.09 4.73 -9.60
C ILE A 32 -2.94 5.97 -9.88
N SER A 33 -3.68 6.43 -8.88
CA SER A 33 -4.48 7.66 -8.98
C SER A 33 -3.59 8.88 -8.82
N ALA A 34 -4.00 9.99 -9.44
CA ALA A 34 -3.34 11.28 -9.22
C ALA A 34 -3.35 11.68 -7.74
N THR A 35 -2.24 12.27 -7.28
CA THR A 35 -2.11 12.75 -5.91
C THR A 35 -3.16 13.81 -5.61
N LYS A 36 -3.89 13.63 -4.50
CA LYS A 36 -4.90 14.58 -4.01
C LYS A 36 -4.42 15.19 -2.70
N THR A 37 -4.37 16.52 -2.61
CA THR A 37 -4.12 17.21 -1.34
C THR A 37 -5.45 17.47 -0.63
N VAL A 38 -5.54 17.12 0.65
CA VAL A 38 -6.73 17.29 1.48
C VAL A 38 -6.41 18.00 2.79
N THR A 39 -7.31 18.86 3.24
CA THR A 39 -7.22 19.54 4.54
C THR A 39 -7.99 18.75 5.59
N LEU A 40 -7.33 18.36 6.68
CA LEU A 40 -7.94 17.63 7.77
C LEU A 40 -8.77 18.57 8.66
N ARG A 41 -10.10 18.54 8.48
CA ARG A 41 -11.10 19.45 9.09
C ARG A 41 -11.18 19.50 10.63
N ARG A 42 -10.47 18.64 11.36
CA ARG A 42 -10.60 18.50 12.84
C ARG A 42 -9.29 18.61 13.60
N ARG A 43 -8.31 19.35 13.06
CA ARG A 43 -7.07 19.69 13.78
C ARG A 43 -6.88 21.20 13.81
N THR A 44 -6.47 21.72 14.95
CA THR A 44 -6.04 23.11 15.14
C THR A 44 -4.57 23.10 15.55
N PRO A 45 -3.64 23.65 14.75
CA PRO A 45 -3.86 24.24 13.42
C PRO A 45 -4.30 23.21 12.37
N GLU A 46 -4.91 23.68 11.27
CA GLU A 46 -5.28 22.85 10.13
C GLU A 46 -4.06 22.10 9.59
N VAL A 47 -4.26 20.83 9.20
CA VAL A 47 -3.18 19.98 8.70
C VAL A 47 -3.57 19.47 7.32
N GLU A 48 -2.75 19.80 6.33
CA GLU A 48 -2.85 19.22 4.99
C GLU A 48 -2.17 17.84 4.92
N MET A 49 -2.68 16.99 4.03
CA MET A 49 -2.10 15.70 3.69
C MET A 49 -2.24 15.46 2.19
N ASP A 50 -1.23 14.83 1.59
CA ASP A 50 -1.33 14.27 0.24
C ASP A 50 -1.79 12.82 0.33
N ILE A 51 -2.69 12.42 -0.57
CA ILE A 51 -3.20 11.07 -0.70
C ILE A 51 -2.87 10.56 -2.10
N VAL A 52 -2.23 9.39 -2.16
CA VAL A 52 -2.05 8.61 -3.40
C VAL A 52 -2.81 7.30 -3.24
N GLU A 53 -3.76 7.02 -4.14
CA GLU A 53 -4.52 5.78 -4.13
C GLU A 53 -3.95 4.83 -5.19
N VAL A 54 -3.54 3.63 -4.78
CA VAL A 54 -2.99 2.61 -5.66
C VAL A 54 -3.90 1.40 -5.66
N LEU A 55 -4.23 0.90 -6.84
CA LEU A 55 -4.99 -0.33 -7.04
C LEU A 55 -4.01 -1.48 -7.30
N PHE A 56 -4.06 -2.49 -6.44
CA PHE A 56 -3.21 -3.67 -6.53
C PHE A 56 -4.00 -4.91 -6.94
N GLY A 57 -3.27 -5.89 -7.48
CA GLY A 57 -3.76 -7.25 -7.70
C GLY A 57 -2.64 -8.29 -7.64
N ASP A 58 -3.04 -9.53 -7.43
CA ASP A 58 -2.18 -10.70 -7.52
C ASP A 58 -2.92 -11.86 -8.22
N GLU A 59 -2.28 -13.02 -8.35
CA GLU A 59 -2.84 -14.20 -8.99
C GLU A 59 -4.09 -14.77 -8.31
N THR A 60 -4.41 -14.29 -7.10
CA THR A 60 -5.53 -14.78 -6.29
C THR A 60 -6.71 -13.83 -6.27
N ARG A 61 -6.47 -12.52 -6.36
CA ARG A 61 -7.50 -11.48 -6.32
C ARG A 61 -6.97 -10.15 -6.85
N SER A 62 -7.82 -9.43 -7.59
CA SER A 62 -7.58 -8.04 -7.99
C SER A 62 -8.48 -7.07 -7.23
N GLY A 63 -8.25 -5.77 -7.41
CA GLY A 63 -9.12 -4.72 -6.87
C GLY A 63 -8.83 -4.36 -5.41
N PHE A 64 -7.62 -4.62 -4.92
CA PHE A 64 -7.23 -4.23 -3.57
C PHE A 64 -6.68 -2.80 -3.56
N THR A 65 -7.47 -1.84 -3.08
CA THR A 65 -7.07 -0.43 -3.02
C THR A 65 -6.31 -0.12 -1.74
N VAL A 66 -5.17 0.56 -1.86
CA VAL A 66 -4.39 1.07 -0.75
C VAL A 66 -4.25 2.58 -0.87
N SER A 67 -4.61 3.30 0.19
CA SER A 67 -4.41 4.74 0.30
C SER A 67 -3.10 5.06 1.02
N PHE A 68 -2.20 5.79 0.37
CA PHE A 68 -0.96 6.29 0.95
C PHE A 68 -1.15 7.73 1.41
N TRP A 69 -1.04 7.95 2.72
CA TRP A 69 -1.21 9.26 3.34
C TRP A 69 0.15 9.85 3.68
N LEU A 70 0.50 10.94 3.01
CA LEU A 70 1.82 11.57 3.10
C LEU A 70 1.66 12.99 3.63
N ALA A 71 2.56 13.40 4.52
CA ALA A 71 2.65 14.81 4.88
C ALA A 71 3.12 15.62 3.65
N PRO A 72 2.62 16.85 3.43
CA PRO A 72 3.02 17.69 2.32
C PRO A 72 4.54 17.94 2.35
N PRO A 73 5.21 18.03 1.20
CA PRO A 73 6.68 18.06 1.12
C PRO A 73 7.30 19.26 1.85
N ASN A 74 6.57 20.37 1.90
CA ASN A 74 7.02 21.61 2.56
C ASN A 74 6.81 21.62 4.08
N SER A 75 6.11 20.62 4.64
CA SER A 75 5.90 20.50 6.08
C SER A 75 7.12 19.88 6.77
N ALA A 76 7.32 20.15 8.07
CA ALA A 76 8.39 19.51 8.84
C ALA A 76 8.30 17.97 8.80
N ARG A 77 7.07 17.42 8.75
CA ARG A 77 6.81 15.98 8.61
C ARG A 77 7.05 15.47 7.19
N GLY A 78 6.86 16.32 6.18
CA GLY A 78 7.18 16.00 4.80
C GLY A 78 8.67 15.80 4.61
N LYS A 79 9.53 16.45 5.41
CA LYS A 79 10.99 16.32 5.36
C LYS A 79 11.53 15.05 6.05
N ASP A 80 10.66 14.25 6.66
CA ASP A 80 11.06 12.96 7.23
C ASP A 80 11.57 12.02 6.13
N GLY A 81 12.71 11.37 6.37
CA GLY A 81 13.39 10.54 5.37
C GLY A 81 12.54 9.38 4.86
N ASP A 82 11.79 8.72 5.76
CA ASP A 82 10.91 7.60 5.38
C ASP A 82 9.76 8.10 4.51
N VAL A 83 9.19 9.26 4.83
CA VAL A 83 8.11 9.90 4.05
C VAL A 83 8.60 10.35 2.67
N GLN A 84 9.78 10.96 2.59
CA GLN A 84 10.39 11.37 1.32
C GLN A 84 10.72 10.16 0.44
N GLN A 85 11.28 9.10 1.03
CA GLN A 85 11.57 7.88 0.29
C GLN A 85 10.29 7.24 -0.25
N LEU A 86 9.26 7.11 0.57
CA LEU A 86 7.98 6.56 0.14
C LEU A 86 7.34 7.42 -0.97
N ARG A 87 7.37 8.75 -0.83
CA ARG A 87 6.90 9.69 -1.86
C ARG A 87 7.65 9.53 -3.18
N LYS A 88 8.98 9.48 -3.12
CA LYS A 88 9.85 9.29 -4.28
C LYS A 88 9.52 7.97 -4.98
N THR A 89 9.48 6.87 -4.23
CA THR A 89 9.15 5.56 -4.79
C THR A 89 7.77 5.57 -5.44
N LEU A 90 6.73 6.09 -4.79
CA LEU A 90 5.39 6.21 -5.39
C LEU A 90 5.37 7.04 -6.68
N GLY A 91 6.21 8.07 -6.80
CA GLY A 91 6.33 8.89 -8.02
C GLY A 91 7.06 8.21 -9.17
N GLU A 92 7.89 7.20 -8.89
CA GLU A 92 8.63 6.41 -9.88
C GLU A 92 7.83 5.21 -10.38
N LEU A 93 6.91 4.69 -9.56
CA LEU A 93 6.08 3.53 -9.91
C LEU A 93 5.13 3.77 -11.07
N ARG A 94 4.85 2.71 -11.84
CA ARG A 94 3.90 2.68 -12.95
C ARG A 94 2.97 1.48 -12.86
N ALA A 95 1.88 1.53 -13.62
CA ALA A 95 1.06 0.33 -13.85
C ALA A 95 1.94 -0.78 -14.45
N GLY A 96 1.75 -2.01 -13.99
CA GLY A 96 2.55 -3.18 -14.36
C GLY A 96 3.77 -3.43 -13.47
N ASP A 97 4.19 -2.49 -12.62
CA ASP A 97 5.28 -2.74 -11.67
C ASP A 97 4.89 -3.80 -10.63
N LEU A 98 5.82 -4.69 -10.31
CA LEU A 98 5.69 -5.64 -9.21
C LEU A 98 6.29 -5.04 -7.95
N VAL A 99 5.53 -5.01 -6.88
CA VAL A 99 5.97 -4.37 -5.64
C VAL A 99 5.78 -5.29 -4.44
N LEU A 100 6.76 -5.26 -3.54
CA LEU A 100 6.59 -5.73 -2.17
C LEU A 100 6.17 -4.53 -1.32
N VAL A 101 4.96 -4.61 -0.77
CA VAL A 101 4.44 -3.59 0.15
C VAL A 101 4.35 -4.19 1.54
N ARG A 102 5.00 -3.54 2.52
CA ARG A 102 5.09 -4.02 3.90
C ARG A 102 4.36 -3.10 4.85
N ASN A 103 3.82 -3.67 5.93
CA ASN A 103 3.11 -2.97 7.00
C ASN A 103 1.94 -2.14 6.45
N ILE A 104 1.06 -2.73 5.63
CA ILE A 104 -0.20 -2.11 5.24
C ILE A 104 -1.24 -2.38 6.33
N ALA A 105 -1.83 -1.33 6.90
CA ALA A 105 -2.97 -1.48 7.79
C ALA A 105 -4.23 -1.78 7.00
N LEU A 106 -4.96 -2.81 7.40
CA LEU A 106 -6.27 -3.12 6.84
C LEU A 106 -7.36 -2.34 7.58
N HIS A 107 -8.34 -1.87 6.81
CA HIS A 107 -9.56 -1.26 7.32
C HIS A 107 -10.72 -1.58 6.38
N THR A 108 -11.94 -1.30 6.84
CA THR A 108 -13.15 -1.44 6.04
C THR A 108 -13.60 -0.08 5.51
N TRP A 109 -13.97 -0.03 4.24
CA TRP A 109 -14.64 1.11 3.62
C TRP A 109 -15.83 0.64 2.79
N LYS A 110 -17.05 1.06 3.16
CA LYS A 110 -18.31 0.64 2.50
C LYS A 110 -18.42 -0.88 2.32
N GLY A 111 -18.00 -1.66 3.32
CA GLY A 111 -18.02 -3.13 3.29
C GLY A 111 -16.88 -3.78 2.49
N LEU A 112 -15.96 -3.00 1.93
CA LEU A 112 -14.78 -3.49 1.23
C LEU A 112 -13.54 -3.42 2.13
N VAL A 113 -12.67 -4.41 1.98
CA VAL A 113 -11.36 -4.44 2.66
C VAL A 113 -10.39 -3.58 1.86
N CYS A 114 -9.89 -2.53 2.50
CA CYS A 114 -8.94 -1.58 1.92
C CYS A 114 -7.67 -1.53 2.77
N GLY A 115 -6.56 -1.14 2.14
CA GLY A 115 -5.31 -0.89 2.84
C GLY A 115 -5.07 0.60 3.08
N GLN A 116 -4.27 0.90 4.10
CA GLN A 116 -3.79 2.24 4.39
C GLN A 116 -2.31 2.18 4.78
N SER A 117 -1.53 3.16 4.32
CA SER A 117 -0.15 3.30 4.75
C SER A 117 -0.06 3.70 6.23
N LEU A 118 0.80 3.01 6.97
CA LEU A 118 1.18 3.35 8.33
C LEU A 118 2.35 4.34 8.31
N ALA A 119 2.20 5.48 8.99
CA ALA A 119 3.36 6.30 9.30
C ALA A 119 3.90 5.97 10.68
N ARG A 120 5.23 6.07 10.81
CA ARG A 120 6.01 5.71 11.99
C ARG A 120 5.58 6.40 13.30
N ARG A 121 4.88 7.53 13.21
CA ARG A 121 4.31 8.21 14.39
C ARG A 121 3.17 7.45 15.07
N TRP A 122 2.53 6.48 14.41
CA TRP A 122 1.39 5.72 14.93
C TRP A 122 1.69 4.23 15.12
N ALA A 123 2.74 3.74 14.48
CA ALA A 123 3.11 2.33 14.49
C ALA A 123 4.62 2.20 14.64
N ARG A 124 5.07 1.12 15.28
CA ARG A 124 6.51 0.82 15.41
C ARG A 124 7.21 0.71 14.06
N ASN A 125 6.48 0.26 13.03
CA ASN A 125 6.95 0.13 11.66
C ASN A 125 6.15 1.05 10.74
N SER A 126 6.82 1.72 9.81
CA SER A 126 6.19 2.44 8.70
C SER A 126 5.92 1.50 7.52
N THR A 127 4.97 1.89 6.67
CA THR A 127 4.79 1.24 5.37
C THR A 127 6.03 1.42 4.51
N MET A 128 6.50 0.33 3.95
CA MET A 128 7.61 0.31 3.00
C MET A 128 7.10 -0.22 1.67
N LEU A 129 7.62 0.35 0.58
CA LEU A 129 7.30 -0.07 -0.77
C LEU A 129 8.61 -0.30 -1.52
N ILE A 130 8.77 -1.49 -2.07
CA ILE A 130 9.97 -1.90 -2.81
C ILE A 130 9.53 -2.34 -4.20
N ASN A 131 10.04 -1.66 -5.23
CA ASN A 131 9.84 -2.07 -6.63
C ASN A 131 10.77 -3.25 -6.94
N LEU A 132 10.20 -4.35 -7.44
CA LEU A 132 10.88 -5.59 -7.80
C LEU A 132 11.00 -5.68 -9.32
N VAL A 133 11.81 -4.77 -9.88
CA VAL A 133 12.05 -4.64 -11.33
C VAL A 133 12.65 -5.93 -11.90
N ASP A 134 13.69 -6.44 -11.24
CA ASP A 134 14.37 -7.67 -11.60
C ASP A 134 13.96 -8.85 -10.71
N ARG A 135 14.31 -10.06 -11.15
CA ARG A 135 14.14 -11.27 -10.34
C ARG A 135 14.83 -11.08 -8.99
N PRO A 136 14.10 -11.10 -7.87
CA PRO A 136 14.67 -10.74 -6.58
C PRO A 136 15.55 -11.86 -6.02
N THR A 137 16.71 -11.53 -5.45
CA THR A 137 17.54 -12.50 -4.71
C THR A 137 16.98 -12.70 -3.30
N VAL A 138 15.93 -13.52 -3.19
CA VAL A 138 15.16 -13.73 -1.96
C VAL A 138 14.85 -15.19 -1.71
N SER A 139 14.20 -15.50 -0.58
CA SER A 139 13.77 -16.87 -0.25
C SER A 139 12.96 -17.52 -1.39
N GLU A 140 13.09 -18.82 -1.56
CA GLU A 140 12.39 -19.60 -2.59
C GLU A 140 10.86 -19.39 -2.59
N SER A 141 10.23 -19.36 -1.41
CA SER A 141 8.78 -19.10 -1.31
C SER A 141 8.37 -17.73 -1.87
N LEU A 142 9.20 -16.71 -1.66
CA LEU A 142 8.98 -15.36 -2.16
C LEU A 142 9.23 -15.29 -3.68
N LEU A 143 10.26 -15.99 -4.17
CA LEU A 143 10.51 -16.14 -5.60
C LEU A 143 9.33 -16.79 -6.33
N LEU A 144 8.78 -17.89 -5.78
CA LEU A 144 7.62 -18.56 -6.35
C LEU A 144 6.39 -17.65 -6.39
N LYS A 145 6.18 -16.83 -5.33
CA LYS A 145 5.10 -15.83 -5.33
C LYS A 145 5.35 -14.77 -6.40
N TRP A 146 6.58 -14.25 -6.50
CA TRP A 146 6.95 -13.25 -7.50
C TRP A 146 6.69 -13.74 -8.93
N GLU A 147 7.09 -14.97 -9.27
CA GLU A 147 6.82 -15.56 -10.59
C GLU A 147 5.32 -15.66 -10.87
N ARG A 148 4.50 -16.11 -9.91
CA ARG A 148 3.05 -16.19 -10.09
C ARG A 148 2.41 -14.83 -10.32
N VAL A 149 2.80 -13.82 -9.54
CA VAL A 149 2.29 -12.45 -9.71
C VAL A 149 2.75 -11.86 -11.04
N LYS A 150 3.99 -12.15 -11.46
CA LYS A 150 4.52 -11.72 -12.75
C LYS A 150 3.72 -12.31 -13.91
N THR A 151 3.50 -13.62 -13.91
CA THR A 151 2.67 -14.31 -14.91
C THR A 151 1.25 -13.75 -14.93
N TRP A 152 0.65 -13.55 -13.75
CA TRP A 152 -0.68 -12.96 -13.66
C TRP A 152 -0.73 -11.54 -14.23
N ARG A 153 0.25 -10.69 -13.89
CA ARG A 153 0.37 -9.33 -14.41
C ARG A 153 0.47 -9.34 -15.93
N ASP A 154 1.34 -10.16 -16.51
CA ASP A 154 1.52 -10.25 -17.97
C ASP A 154 0.21 -10.61 -18.69
N ALA A 155 -0.62 -11.45 -18.07
CA ALA A 155 -1.93 -11.80 -18.61
C ALA A 155 -3.03 -10.74 -18.36
N PHE A 156 -2.91 -9.95 -17.29
CA PHE A 156 -3.98 -9.05 -16.83
C PHE A 156 -3.79 -7.58 -17.22
N VAL A 157 -2.58 -7.06 -17.10
CA VAL A 157 -2.26 -5.64 -17.31
C VAL A 157 -1.82 -5.37 -18.76
N GLY A 158 -1.28 -6.39 -19.45
CA GLY A 158 -0.73 -6.30 -20.81
C GLY A 158 0.77 -6.06 -20.82
#